data_AF-A0AAY4BRD1-F1
#
_entry.id   AF-A0AAY4BRD1-F1
#
_cell.length_a   1.000
_cell.length_b   1.000
_cell.length_c   1.000
_cell.angle_alpha   90.00
_cell.angle_beta   90.00
_cell.angle_gamma   90.00
#
_symmetry.space_group_name_H-M   'P 1'
#
loop_
_entity.id
_entity.type
_entity.pdbx_description
1 polymer ?
#
loop_
_entity_poly.entity_id
_entity_poly.type
_entity_poly.pdbx_seq_one_letter_code
_entity_poly.pdbx_strand_id
1 'polypeptide(L)'
;MLSAVVRRHVLAGCTSVQRANLWKMPERSAFPGGFCGLFPQRPSSASVFRLQTFHTSAMRQKKRHPEEPPPRDLDLLRYDMRDLKNSPKPALYLGLSGLVPLVSAPLFMAVTEAYVPELAFAQVAYGASIVSFLGGARWGFSIPEGSPAKPDWLNLANSVVPSLIAWVALLFNSITQSATVVIIGLGVALHYDLSLLPTYPSWFKALRSILTLVAVLSLGSTLIIKIVYPEKTYLTEK
;
A
#
# COMPACT_ATOMS: atom_id res chain seq x y z
N MET A 1 -7.78 42.91 -26.89
CA MET A 1 -9.14 42.33 -26.78
C MET A 1 -9.10 40.85 -26.32
N LEU A 2 -8.26 40.47 -25.35
CA LEU A 2 -8.24 39.09 -24.82
C LEU A 2 -7.82 38.97 -23.34
N SER A 3 -7.94 40.05 -22.54
CA SER A 3 -7.58 40.04 -21.11
C SER A 3 -8.74 40.29 -20.14
N ALA A 4 -9.96 40.51 -20.66
CA ALA A 4 -11.13 40.88 -19.85
C ALA A 4 -12.13 39.74 -19.60
N VAL A 5 -11.98 38.60 -20.30
CA VAL A 5 -12.92 37.45 -20.20
C VAL A 5 -12.53 36.47 -19.10
N VAL A 6 -11.23 36.33 -18.78
CA VAL A 6 -10.76 35.37 -17.76
C VAL A 6 -10.98 35.88 -16.32
N ARG A 7 -11.17 37.19 -16.12
CA ARG A 7 -11.34 37.79 -14.79
C ARG A 7 -12.79 37.76 -14.27
N ARG A 8 -13.79 37.41 -15.10
CA ARG A 8 -15.21 37.35 -14.71
C ARG A 8 -15.69 36.01 -14.15
N HIS A 9 -14.89 34.94 -14.25
CA HIS A 9 -15.26 33.62 -13.72
C HIS A 9 -14.71 33.32 -12.31
N VAL A 10 -13.95 34.24 -11.69
CA VAL A 10 -13.37 34.04 -10.35
C VAL A 10 -14.18 34.72 -9.23
N LEU A 11 -15.26 35.45 -9.54
CA LEU A 11 -16.01 36.25 -8.54
C LEU A 11 -17.51 35.94 -8.46
N ALA A 12 -18.00 34.81 -9.01
CA ALA A 12 -19.42 34.46 -9.04
C ALA A 12 -19.73 33.08 -8.44
N GLY A 13 -19.13 32.75 -7.30
CA GLY A 13 -19.40 31.51 -6.57
C GLY A 13 -19.45 31.66 -5.05
N CYS A 14 -19.47 32.90 -4.54
CA CYS A 14 -19.59 33.20 -3.13
C CYS A 14 -20.96 33.83 -2.87
N THR A 15 -21.95 33.01 -2.50
CA THR A 15 -22.98 33.29 -1.47
C THR A 15 -24.19 32.35 -1.59
N SER A 16 -24.58 31.78 -0.44
CA SER A 16 -25.77 30.94 -0.15
C SER A 16 -25.74 29.52 -0.76
N VAL A 17 -25.85 28.42 -0.01
CA VAL A 17 -26.75 28.13 1.11
C VAL A 17 -26.08 27.22 2.14
N GLN A 18 -26.24 27.61 3.40
CA GLN A 18 -25.88 26.92 4.62
C GLN A 18 -26.79 25.71 4.91
N ARG A 19 -26.24 24.72 5.65
CA ARG A 19 -26.89 23.94 6.73
C ARG A 19 -27.30 22.48 6.44
N ALA A 20 -26.45 21.54 6.86
CA ALA A 20 -26.74 20.25 7.53
C ALA A 20 -25.42 19.44 7.50
N ASN A 21 -24.66 19.24 8.56
CA ASN A 21 -25.01 18.39 9.70
C ASN A 21 -24.19 18.84 10.93
N LEU A 22 -24.92 19.28 11.95
CA LEU A 22 -24.40 19.53 13.28
C LEU A 22 -23.95 18.19 13.89
N TRP A 23 -22.65 18.05 14.12
CA TRP A 23 -22.11 17.07 15.04
C TRP A 23 -22.67 17.37 16.44
N LYS A 24 -23.53 16.49 16.95
CA LYS A 24 -24.00 16.52 18.34
C LYS A 24 -22.80 16.36 19.28
N MET A 25 -22.41 17.44 19.94
CA MET A 25 -21.60 17.39 21.16
C MET A 25 -22.52 17.12 22.36
N PRO A 26 -22.13 16.28 23.34
CA PRO A 26 -22.87 16.18 24.59
C PRO A 26 -22.63 17.43 25.46
N GLU A 27 -23.73 18.06 25.87
CA GLU A 27 -23.79 19.24 26.71
C GLU A 27 -23.17 19.02 28.09
N ARG A 28 -22.36 19.99 28.53
CA ARG A 28 -22.02 20.19 29.94
C ARG A 28 -23.21 20.86 30.62
N SER A 29 -23.86 20.15 31.53
CA SER A 29 -24.82 20.74 32.47
C SER A 29 -24.07 21.48 33.59
N ALA A 30 -24.50 22.70 33.88
CA ALA A 30 -23.97 23.52 34.97
C ALA A 30 -25.07 23.86 35.99
N PHE A 31 -24.68 23.78 37.28
CA PHE A 31 -25.19 24.48 38.48
C PHE A 31 -26.52 24.07 39.15
N PRO A 32 -26.81 24.48 40.43
CA PRO A 32 -25.96 25.11 41.47
C PRO A 32 -26.13 24.56 42.93
N GLY A 33 -25.28 25.06 43.84
CA GLY A 33 -25.49 25.09 45.31
C GLY A 33 -24.73 23.99 46.06
N GLY A 34 -24.04 24.19 47.17
CA GLY A 34 -23.84 25.31 48.08
C GLY A 34 -23.13 24.75 49.33
N PHE A 35 -22.48 25.64 50.09
CA PHE A 35 -22.02 25.49 51.48
C PHE A 35 -20.72 24.75 51.84
N CYS A 36 -19.84 25.58 52.43
CA CYS A 36 -19.08 25.42 53.69
C CYS A 36 -18.15 24.21 53.93
N GLY A 37 -16.88 24.56 54.19
CA GLY A 37 -16.25 24.18 55.47
C GLY A 37 -14.94 23.41 55.40
N LEU A 38 -13.88 24.07 55.90
CA LEU A 38 -12.73 23.50 56.63
C LEU A 38 -11.72 22.59 55.90
N PHE A 39 -10.54 23.16 55.64
CA PHE A 39 -9.23 22.51 55.86
C PHE A 39 -9.15 21.93 57.29
N PRO A 40 -8.35 20.88 57.63
CA PRO A 40 -6.89 20.91 57.33
C PRO A 40 -6.11 19.55 57.23
N GLN A 41 -4.90 19.62 56.64
CA GLN A 41 -3.64 18.90 57.01
C GLN A 41 -3.38 17.43 56.58
N ARG A 42 -2.23 17.24 55.90
CA ARG A 42 -1.37 16.02 55.87
C ARG A 42 -0.57 15.94 57.21
N PRO A 43 0.38 15.00 57.51
CA PRO A 43 0.93 13.86 56.74
C PRO A 43 1.17 12.57 57.58
N SER A 44 1.86 11.60 56.96
CA SER A 44 2.88 10.72 57.55
C SER A 44 2.51 9.34 58.11
N SER A 45 3.24 8.38 57.56
CA SER A 45 4.15 7.46 58.27
C SER A 45 3.81 5.97 58.37
N ALA A 46 4.92 5.24 58.19
CA ALA A 46 5.27 3.97 58.81
C ALA A 46 4.94 2.69 58.03
N SER A 47 5.91 2.35 57.18
CA SER A 47 6.39 1.00 56.92
C SER A 47 6.29 0.08 58.14
N VAL A 48 5.77 -1.13 57.93
CA VAL A 48 6.08 -2.29 58.76
C VAL A 48 6.63 -3.37 57.84
N PHE A 49 7.95 -3.54 57.89
CA PHE A 49 8.65 -4.68 57.31
C PHE A 49 8.17 -5.95 58.01
N ARG A 50 7.41 -6.79 57.31
CA ARG A 50 7.12 -8.16 57.75
C ARG A 50 8.01 -9.10 56.94
N LEU A 51 9.09 -9.57 57.57
CA LEU A 51 9.94 -10.64 57.07
C LEU A 51 9.06 -11.90 56.98
N GLN A 52 8.63 -12.27 55.77
CA GLN A 52 8.02 -13.57 55.52
C GLN A 52 9.08 -14.52 54.96
N THR A 53 9.18 -15.64 55.64
CA THR A 53 10.09 -16.75 55.46
C THR A 53 9.96 -17.37 54.07
N PHE A 54 11.12 -17.62 53.46
CA PHE A 54 11.30 -18.35 52.23
C PHE A 54 10.64 -19.74 52.30
N HIS A 55 9.48 -19.89 51.67
CA HIS A 55 8.97 -21.19 51.26
C HIS A 55 9.30 -21.36 49.77
N THR A 56 10.45 -21.98 49.51
CA THR A 56 10.84 -22.38 48.16
C THR A 56 10.06 -23.64 47.78
N SER A 57 8.94 -23.45 47.10
CA SER A 57 8.23 -24.53 46.43
C SER A 57 8.90 -24.79 45.09
N ALA A 58 9.57 -25.94 44.96
CA ALA A 58 10.16 -26.40 43.71
C ALA A 58 9.06 -26.60 42.65
N MET A 59 8.80 -25.56 41.85
CA MET A 59 7.98 -25.64 40.66
C MET A 59 8.70 -26.54 39.64
N ARG A 60 8.26 -27.80 39.59
CA ARG A 60 8.60 -28.77 38.56
C ARG A 60 8.21 -28.18 37.21
N GLN A 61 9.15 -27.54 36.52
CA GLN A 61 8.99 -27.04 35.16
C GLN A 61 8.61 -28.22 34.27
N LYS A 62 7.32 -28.33 33.97
CA LYS A 62 6.83 -29.15 32.88
C LYS A 62 7.41 -28.52 31.61
N LYS A 63 8.44 -29.16 31.07
CA LYS A 63 9.11 -28.81 29.81
C LYS A 63 8.04 -28.72 28.73
N ARG A 64 7.60 -27.49 28.41
CA ARG A 64 6.70 -27.23 27.29
C ARG A 64 7.54 -27.47 26.05
N HIS A 65 7.19 -28.49 25.27
CA HIS A 65 7.72 -28.64 23.93
C HIS A 65 7.48 -27.32 23.17
N PRO A 66 8.48 -26.75 22.49
CA PRO A 66 8.23 -25.70 21.52
C PRO A 66 7.24 -26.26 20.49
N GLU A 67 6.04 -25.69 20.42
CA GLU A 67 5.17 -25.86 19.27
C GLU A 67 5.93 -25.29 18.07
N GLU A 68 6.35 -26.16 17.15
CA GLU A 68 6.83 -25.72 15.85
C GLU A 68 5.73 -24.87 15.20
N PRO A 69 6.02 -23.61 14.79
CA PRO A 69 5.05 -22.83 14.06
C PRO A 69 4.70 -23.59 12.77
N PRO A 70 3.41 -23.76 12.42
CA PRO A 70 3.04 -24.38 11.15
C PRO A 70 3.69 -23.60 10.00
N PRO A 71 4.11 -24.27 8.92
CA PRO A 71 4.75 -23.62 7.77
C PRO A 71 3.74 -22.65 7.13
N ARG A 72 3.86 -21.36 7.48
CA ARG A 72 2.77 -20.39 7.38
C ARG A 72 2.78 -19.57 6.08
N ASP A 73 3.86 -19.64 5.31
CA ASP A 73 4.07 -18.73 4.17
C ASP A 73 3.31 -19.16 2.91
N LEU A 74 3.25 -20.47 2.62
CA LEU A 74 2.49 -20.99 1.48
C LEU A 74 0.98 -21.04 1.75
N ASP A 75 0.58 -21.26 3.00
CA ASP A 75 -0.82 -21.29 3.39
C ASP A 75 -1.46 -19.89 3.39
N LEU A 76 -0.70 -18.82 3.68
CA LEU A 76 -1.21 -17.45 3.58
C LEU A 76 -1.62 -17.09 2.15
N LEU A 77 -0.77 -17.36 1.16
CA LEU A 77 -1.12 -17.12 -0.24
C LEU A 77 -2.28 -18.01 -0.69
N ARG A 78 -2.34 -19.27 -0.24
CA ARG A 78 -3.42 -20.20 -0.62
C ARG A 78 -4.77 -19.84 0.01
N TYR A 79 -4.78 -19.31 1.23
CA TYR A 79 -5.99 -18.87 1.92
C TYR A 79 -6.51 -17.54 1.36
N ASP A 80 -5.62 -16.59 1.04
CA ASP A 80 -5.96 -15.30 0.44
C ASP A 80 -6.67 -15.45 -0.92
N MET A 81 -6.27 -16.43 -1.76
CA MET A 81 -6.86 -16.61 -3.10
C MET A 81 -8.36 -16.96 -3.09
N ARG A 82 -8.86 -17.57 -2.01
CA ARG A 82 -10.30 -17.86 -1.85
C ARG A 82 -11.09 -16.59 -1.56
N ASP A 83 -10.47 -15.65 -0.87
CA ASP A 83 -11.08 -14.38 -0.46
C ASP A 83 -11.19 -13.37 -1.60
N LEU A 84 -10.52 -13.62 -2.74
CA LEU A 84 -10.70 -12.81 -3.94
C LEU A 84 -12.17 -12.73 -4.39
N LYS A 85 -12.95 -13.81 -4.17
CA LYS A 85 -14.38 -13.85 -4.48
C LYS A 85 -15.21 -12.86 -3.65
N ASN A 86 -14.70 -12.45 -2.50
CA ASN A 86 -15.32 -11.49 -1.59
C ASN A 86 -14.95 -10.03 -1.93
N SER A 87 -14.11 -9.81 -2.94
CA SER A 87 -13.69 -8.46 -3.33
C SER A 87 -14.85 -7.63 -3.90
N PRO A 88 -14.86 -6.31 -3.67
CA PRO A 88 -15.80 -5.42 -4.35
C PRO A 88 -15.63 -5.54 -5.87
N LYS A 89 -16.74 -5.79 -6.58
CA LYS A 89 -16.75 -5.96 -8.05
C LYS A 89 -15.98 -4.85 -8.80
N PRO A 90 -16.11 -3.55 -8.44
CA PRO A 90 -15.35 -2.50 -9.13
C PRO A 90 -13.83 -2.67 -9.00
N ALA A 91 -13.33 -3.07 -7.82
CA ALA A 91 -11.90 -3.28 -7.60
C ALA A 91 -11.37 -4.45 -8.43
N LEU A 92 -12.15 -5.52 -8.53
CA LEU A 92 -11.80 -6.69 -9.34
C LEU A 92 -11.78 -6.34 -10.84
N TYR A 93 -12.83 -5.70 -11.36
CA TYR A 93 -12.90 -5.34 -12.78
C TYR A 93 -11.81 -4.35 -13.16
N LEU A 94 -11.62 -3.28 -12.37
CA LEU A 94 -10.59 -2.28 -12.64
C LEU A 94 -9.20 -2.89 -12.53
N GLY A 95 -8.93 -3.69 -11.49
CA GLY A 95 -7.66 -4.37 -11.30
C GLY A 95 -7.30 -5.28 -12.47
N LEU A 96 -8.22 -6.14 -12.90
CA LEU A 96 -7.99 -7.03 -14.03
C LEU A 96 -7.89 -6.28 -15.37
N SER A 97 -8.71 -5.23 -15.56
CA SER A 97 -8.63 -4.41 -16.78
C SER A 97 -7.28 -3.67 -16.89
N GLY A 98 -6.68 -3.29 -15.76
CA GLY A 98 -5.34 -2.72 -15.72
C GLY A 98 -4.23 -3.68 -16.17
N LEU A 99 -4.47 -4.99 -16.28
CA LEU A 99 -3.48 -5.92 -16.82
C LEU A 99 -3.46 -5.94 -18.36
N VAL A 100 -4.46 -5.38 -19.02
CA VAL A 100 -4.59 -5.46 -20.48
C VAL A 100 -3.36 -4.89 -21.21
N PRO A 101 -2.86 -3.67 -20.91
CA PRO A 101 -1.68 -3.15 -21.59
C PRO A 101 -0.40 -3.95 -21.27
N LEU A 102 -0.31 -4.53 -20.07
CA LEU A 102 0.83 -5.37 -19.69
C LEU A 102 0.85 -6.67 -20.50
N VAL A 103 -0.27 -7.39 -20.56
CA VAL A 103 -0.32 -8.72 -21.20
C VAL A 103 -0.37 -8.64 -22.72
N SER A 104 -1.02 -7.62 -23.27
CA SER A 104 -1.16 -7.48 -24.73
C SER A 104 0.19 -7.23 -25.44
N ALA A 105 1.11 -6.48 -24.84
CA ALA A 105 2.42 -6.20 -25.43
C ALA A 105 3.26 -7.47 -25.73
N PRO A 106 3.60 -8.34 -24.76
CA PRO A 106 4.33 -9.57 -25.02
C PRO A 106 3.51 -10.56 -25.86
N LEU A 107 2.18 -10.59 -25.70
CA LEU A 107 1.33 -11.46 -26.51
C LEU A 107 1.42 -11.09 -28.00
N PHE A 108 1.35 -9.79 -28.31
CA PHE A 108 1.50 -9.30 -29.68
C PHE A 108 2.88 -9.67 -30.24
N MET A 109 3.96 -9.36 -29.52
CA MET A 109 5.32 -9.68 -29.97
C MET A 109 5.55 -11.20 -30.15
N ALA A 110 4.92 -12.03 -29.32
CA ALA A 110 4.98 -13.48 -29.44
C ALA A 110 4.23 -13.98 -30.69
N VAL A 111 3.04 -13.45 -30.97
CA VAL A 111 2.24 -13.82 -32.15
C VAL A 111 2.93 -13.38 -33.45
N THR A 112 3.56 -12.21 -33.46
CA THR A 112 4.28 -11.70 -34.64
C THR A 112 5.70 -12.24 -34.76
N GLU A 113 6.18 -13.01 -33.78
CA GLU A 113 7.56 -13.53 -33.71
C GLU A 113 8.61 -12.42 -33.91
N ALA A 114 8.33 -11.24 -33.35
CA ALA A 114 9.14 -10.05 -33.57
C ALA A 114 9.20 -9.21 -32.29
N TYR A 115 10.42 -8.87 -31.89
CA TYR A 115 10.62 -7.91 -30.81
C TYR A 115 10.45 -6.47 -31.34
N VAL A 116 9.56 -5.71 -30.69
CA VAL A 116 9.26 -4.32 -31.03
C VAL A 116 9.67 -3.43 -29.85
N PRO A 117 10.80 -2.70 -29.94
CA PRO A 117 11.36 -1.93 -28.83
C PRO A 117 10.39 -0.87 -28.26
N GLU A 118 9.63 -0.20 -29.11
CA GLU A 118 8.68 0.84 -28.72
C GLU A 118 7.52 0.27 -27.92
N LEU A 119 7.05 -0.92 -28.29
CA LEU A 119 5.99 -1.63 -27.57
C LEU A 119 6.49 -2.14 -26.22
N ALA A 120 7.72 -2.66 -26.17
CA ALA A 120 8.36 -3.07 -24.92
C ALA A 120 8.58 -1.87 -23.99
N PHE A 121 8.99 -0.72 -24.53
CA PHE A 121 9.08 0.53 -23.77
C PHE A 121 7.72 0.98 -23.24
N ALA A 122 6.67 0.95 -24.07
CA ALA A 122 5.31 1.31 -23.64
C ALA A 122 4.82 0.41 -22.49
N GLN A 123 5.10 -0.90 -22.56
CA GLN A 123 4.79 -1.85 -21.48
C GLN A 123 5.55 -1.51 -20.19
N VAL A 124 6.85 -1.21 -20.28
CA VAL A 124 7.68 -0.83 -19.13
C VAL A 124 7.21 0.50 -18.53
N ALA A 125 6.94 1.51 -19.36
CA ALA A 125 6.42 2.80 -18.93
C ALA A 125 5.08 2.66 -18.21
N TYR A 126 4.19 1.82 -18.74
CA TYR A 126 2.93 1.51 -18.09
C TYR A 126 3.14 0.77 -16.75
N GLY A 127 4.03 -0.24 -16.70
CA GLY A 127 4.39 -0.92 -15.46
C GLY A 127 4.98 0.03 -14.40
N ALA A 128 5.86 0.95 -14.80
CA ALA A 128 6.41 1.98 -13.92
C ALA A 128 5.30 2.92 -13.39
N SER A 129 4.34 3.31 -14.23
CA SER A 129 3.19 4.12 -13.80
C SER A 129 2.35 3.42 -12.74
N ILE A 130 2.14 2.10 -12.87
CA ILE A 130 1.46 1.28 -11.86
C ILE A 130 2.26 1.32 -10.56
N VAL A 131 3.57 1.01 -10.60
CA VAL A 131 4.43 1.00 -9.40
C VAL A 131 4.37 2.34 -8.67
N SER A 132 4.40 3.47 -9.39
CA SER A 132 4.24 4.80 -8.78
C SER A 132 2.86 5.01 -8.16
N PHE A 133 1.79 4.59 -8.85
CA PHE A 133 0.42 4.64 -8.31
C PHE A 133 0.28 3.81 -7.02
N LEU A 134 0.94 2.65 -6.93
CA LEU A 134 0.92 1.82 -5.72
C LEU A 134 1.51 2.56 -4.50
N GLY A 135 2.56 3.34 -4.72
CA GLY A 135 3.11 4.23 -3.69
C GLY A 135 2.08 5.26 -3.21
N GLY A 136 1.44 5.97 -4.14
CA GLY A 136 0.42 6.99 -3.84
C GLY A 136 -0.78 6.44 -3.06
N ALA A 137 -1.21 5.20 -3.34
CA ALA A 137 -2.33 4.57 -2.64
C ALA A 137 -2.14 4.51 -1.11
N ARG A 138 -0.89 4.41 -0.63
CA ARG A 138 -0.57 4.34 0.79
C ARG A 138 -0.87 5.65 1.53
N TRP A 139 -0.74 6.81 0.87
CA TRP A 139 -1.19 8.09 1.44
C TRP A 139 -2.70 8.07 1.67
N GLY A 140 -3.46 7.57 0.70
CA GLY A 140 -4.92 7.45 0.81
C GLY A 140 -5.35 6.55 1.97
N PHE A 141 -4.56 5.52 2.30
CA PHE A 141 -4.82 4.66 3.45
C PHE A 141 -4.42 5.30 4.78
N SER A 142 -3.39 6.15 4.83
CA SER A 142 -2.87 6.68 6.10
C SER A 142 -3.54 7.95 6.60
N ILE A 143 -4.19 8.71 5.73
CA ILE A 143 -4.83 10.00 6.05
C ILE A 143 -6.11 9.88 6.91
N PRO A 144 -7.02 8.91 6.68
CA PRO A 144 -8.27 8.84 7.44
C PRO A 144 -8.06 8.70 8.95
N GLU A 145 -8.89 9.40 9.73
CA GLU A 145 -8.86 9.28 11.19
C GLU A 145 -9.13 7.84 11.63
N GLY A 146 -8.32 7.33 12.56
CA GLY A 146 -8.40 5.94 13.01
C GLY A 146 -7.83 4.91 12.05
N SER A 147 -7.13 5.32 10.97
CA SER A 147 -6.42 4.39 10.10
C SER A 147 -5.43 3.52 10.88
N PRO A 148 -5.36 2.21 10.59
CA PRO A 148 -4.32 1.34 11.14
C PRO A 148 -2.90 1.79 10.79
N ALA A 149 -2.73 2.51 9.68
CA ALA A 149 -1.46 3.10 9.28
C ALA A 149 -1.48 4.59 9.61
N LYS A 150 -0.73 4.99 10.64
CA LYS A 150 -0.63 6.42 10.98
C LYS A 150 0.15 7.18 9.91
N PRO A 151 -0.14 8.47 9.68
CA PRO A 151 0.63 9.32 8.78
C PRO A 151 1.96 9.74 9.42
N ASP A 152 2.76 8.75 9.85
CA ASP A 152 4.09 8.95 10.39
C ASP A 152 5.17 8.91 9.29
N TRP A 153 6.38 9.35 9.63
CA TRP A 153 7.51 9.41 8.70
C TRP A 153 7.79 8.08 8.02
N LEU A 154 7.63 6.95 8.74
CA LEU A 154 7.94 5.64 8.20
C LEU A 154 6.91 5.23 7.13
N ASN A 155 5.61 5.37 7.42
CA ASN A 155 4.56 5.03 6.45
C ASN A 155 4.58 5.95 5.23
N LEU A 156 4.80 7.25 5.44
CA LEU A 156 4.87 8.22 4.36
C LEU A 156 6.17 8.07 3.55
N ALA A 157 7.33 7.82 4.15
CA ALA A 157 8.55 7.57 3.38
C ALA A 157 8.44 6.28 2.53
N ASN A 158 7.91 5.20 3.11
CA ASN A 158 7.74 3.93 2.38
C ASN A 158 6.77 4.04 1.19
N SER A 159 5.86 5.00 1.21
CA SER A 159 4.97 5.27 0.08
C SER A 159 5.68 5.93 -1.12
N VAL A 160 6.80 6.62 -0.88
CA VAL A 160 7.57 7.33 -1.91
C VAL A 160 8.53 6.37 -2.62
N VAL A 161 9.01 5.34 -1.92
CA VAL A 161 9.98 4.37 -2.44
C VAL A 161 9.53 3.74 -3.78
N PRO A 162 8.30 3.22 -3.96
CA PRO A 162 7.87 2.69 -5.25
C PRO A 162 7.93 3.73 -6.38
N SER A 163 7.52 4.98 -6.12
CA SER A 163 7.58 6.06 -7.13
C SER A 163 9.00 6.40 -7.55
N LEU A 164 9.97 6.37 -6.62
CA LEU A 164 11.38 6.57 -6.95
C LEU A 164 11.95 5.40 -7.76
N ILE A 165 11.59 4.17 -7.42
CA ILE A 165 11.99 2.98 -8.20
C ILE A 165 11.43 3.07 -9.61
N ALA A 166 10.15 3.44 -9.76
CA ALA A 166 9.52 3.64 -11.05
C ALA A 166 10.22 4.73 -11.88
N TRP A 167 10.55 5.87 -11.27
CA TRP A 167 11.28 6.94 -11.94
C TRP A 167 12.66 6.46 -12.41
N VAL A 168 13.44 5.80 -11.54
CA VAL A 168 14.74 5.23 -11.88
C VAL A 168 14.63 4.21 -13.01
N ALA A 169 13.58 3.38 -13.03
CA ALA A 169 13.35 2.41 -14.10
C ALA A 169 13.29 3.07 -15.49
N LEU A 170 12.71 4.27 -15.59
CA LEU A 170 12.56 5.01 -16.85
C LEU A 170 13.80 5.79 -17.27
N LEU A 171 14.82 5.89 -16.41
CA LEU A 171 16.09 6.54 -16.74
C LEU A 171 17.07 5.60 -17.45
N PHE A 172 16.79 4.29 -17.47
CA PHE A 172 17.64 3.34 -18.16
C PHE A 172 17.37 3.33 -19.67
N ASN A 173 18.45 3.36 -20.46
CA ASN A 173 18.35 3.20 -21.93
C ASN A 173 18.07 1.75 -22.34
N SER A 174 18.38 0.78 -21.48
CA SER A 174 18.14 -0.64 -21.76
C SER A 174 16.76 -1.07 -21.24
N ILE A 175 15.92 -1.58 -22.14
CA ILE A 175 14.64 -2.20 -21.77
C ILE A 175 14.83 -3.33 -20.76
N THR A 176 15.93 -4.08 -20.85
CA THR A 176 16.20 -5.18 -19.91
C THR A 176 16.38 -4.66 -18.49
N GLN A 177 17.15 -3.59 -18.31
CA GLN A 177 17.36 -2.96 -17.01
C GLN A 177 16.08 -2.32 -16.51
N SER A 178 15.40 -1.57 -17.38
CA SER A 178 14.14 -0.89 -17.06
C SER A 178 13.06 -1.87 -16.58
N ALA A 179 12.80 -2.94 -17.35
CA ALA A 179 11.84 -3.98 -16.99
C ALA A 179 12.23 -4.72 -15.70
N THR A 180 13.51 -5.02 -15.50
CA THR A 180 14.00 -5.65 -14.25
C THR A 180 13.71 -4.75 -13.04
N VAL A 181 13.96 -3.45 -13.15
CA VAL A 181 13.70 -2.49 -12.07
C VAL A 181 12.20 -2.35 -11.80
N VAL A 182 11.35 -2.36 -12.85
CA VAL A 182 9.89 -2.40 -12.68
C VAL A 182 9.44 -3.67 -11.95
N ILE A 183 9.97 -4.85 -12.31
CA ILE A 183 9.69 -6.12 -11.63
C ILE A 183 10.07 -6.03 -10.14
N ILE A 184 11.24 -5.47 -9.83
CA ILE A 184 11.68 -5.24 -8.45
C ILE A 184 10.72 -4.27 -7.75
N GLY A 185 10.33 -3.17 -8.39
CA GLY A 185 9.38 -2.19 -7.85
C GLY A 185 8.01 -2.78 -7.55
N LEU A 186 7.49 -3.64 -8.42
CA LEU A 186 6.26 -4.40 -8.19
C LEU A 186 6.40 -5.34 -6.97
N GLY A 187 7.54 -6.02 -6.84
CA GLY A 187 7.85 -6.86 -5.69
C GLY A 187 7.95 -6.09 -4.38
N VAL A 188 8.62 -4.94 -4.38
CA VAL A 188 8.72 -4.04 -3.21
C VAL A 188 7.34 -3.52 -2.80
N ALA A 189 6.53 -3.07 -3.76
CA ALA A 189 5.18 -2.62 -3.48
C ALA A 189 4.28 -3.73 -2.90
N LEU A 190 4.34 -4.94 -3.47
CA LEU A 190 3.62 -6.10 -2.93
C LEU A 190 4.12 -6.44 -1.52
N HIS A 191 5.42 -6.44 -1.30
CA HIS A 191 5.99 -6.68 0.02
C HIS A 191 5.45 -5.68 1.04
N TYR A 192 5.42 -4.39 0.72
CA TYR A 192 4.87 -3.36 1.60
C TYR A 192 3.37 -3.53 1.89
N ASP A 193 2.58 -3.97 0.92
CA ASP A 193 1.16 -4.26 1.11
C ASP A 193 0.95 -5.47 2.05
N LEU A 194 1.82 -6.48 1.98
CA LEU A 194 1.69 -7.71 2.78
C LEU A 194 2.32 -7.59 4.18
N SER A 195 3.51 -6.99 4.30
CA SER A 195 4.31 -6.99 5.54
C SER A 195 4.03 -5.78 6.42
N LEU A 196 3.90 -4.59 5.82
CA LEU A 196 3.78 -3.35 6.59
C LEU A 196 2.33 -2.97 6.91
N LEU A 197 1.35 -3.64 6.29
CA LEU A 197 -0.08 -3.37 6.46
C LEU A 197 -0.85 -4.68 6.68
N PRO A 198 -0.61 -5.39 7.80
CA PRO A 198 -1.33 -6.64 8.10
C PRO A 198 -2.84 -6.42 8.21
N THR A 199 -3.28 -5.20 8.49
CA THR A 199 -4.69 -4.78 8.60
C THR A 199 -5.41 -4.62 7.26
N TYR A 200 -4.73 -4.74 6.12
CA TYR A 200 -5.42 -4.79 4.84
C TYR A 200 -6.37 -5.99 4.77
N PRO A 201 -7.59 -5.81 4.21
CA PRO A 201 -8.49 -6.93 3.96
C PRO A 201 -7.80 -8.02 3.14
N SER A 202 -8.03 -9.28 3.48
CA SER A 202 -7.44 -10.45 2.79
C SER A 202 -7.73 -10.41 1.28
N TRP A 203 -8.95 -10.05 0.88
CA TRP A 203 -9.32 -9.91 -0.54
C TRP A 203 -8.42 -8.92 -1.30
N PHE A 204 -7.95 -7.84 -0.64
CA PHE A 204 -7.10 -6.83 -1.27
C PHE A 204 -5.67 -7.36 -1.44
N LYS A 205 -5.14 -8.04 -0.41
CA LYS A 205 -3.82 -8.71 -0.47
C LYS A 205 -3.78 -9.80 -1.53
N ALA A 206 -4.84 -10.59 -1.62
CA ALA A 206 -5.03 -11.61 -2.66
C ALA A 206 -5.05 -10.99 -4.05
N LEU A 207 -5.87 -9.94 -4.24
CA LEU A 207 -5.96 -9.22 -5.51
C LEU A 207 -4.58 -8.66 -5.90
N ARG A 208 -3.89 -7.96 -5.00
CA ARG A 208 -2.55 -7.41 -5.26
C ARG A 208 -1.54 -8.50 -5.62
N SER A 209 -1.56 -9.62 -4.93
CA SER A 209 -0.68 -10.76 -5.22
C SER A 209 -0.87 -11.29 -6.64
N ILE A 210 -2.12 -11.48 -7.07
CA ILE A 210 -2.44 -11.98 -8.42
C ILE A 210 -2.03 -10.96 -9.49
N LEU A 211 -2.41 -9.69 -9.31
CA LEU A 211 -2.08 -8.64 -10.29
C LEU A 211 -0.57 -8.50 -10.46
N THR A 212 0.18 -8.50 -9.36
CA THR A 212 1.64 -8.45 -9.39
C THR A 212 2.24 -9.69 -10.03
N LEU A 213 1.73 -10.89 -9.72
CA LEU A 213 2.22 -12.12 -10.35
C LEU A 213 2.05 -12.08 -11.87
N VAL A 214 0.87 -11.71 -12.36
CA VAL A 214 0.60 -11.62 -13.80
C VAL A 214 1.46 -10.53 -14.45
N ALA A 215 1.64 -9.39 -13.79
CA ALA A 215 2.50 -8.31 -14.29
C ALA A 215 3.96 -8.74 -14.40
N VAL A 216 4.50 -9.43 -13.39
CA VAL A 216 5.88 -9.94 -13.39
C VAL A 216 6.07 -10.99 -14.48
N LEU A 217 5.13 -11.93 -14.63
CA LEU A 217 5.19 -12.93 -15.69
C LEU A 217 5.15 -12.27 -17.07
N SER A 218 4.27 -11.28 -17.28
CA SER A 218 4.16 -10.51 -18.52
C SER A 218 5.46 -9.78 -18.87
N LEU A 219 6.07 -9.06 -17.92
CA LEU A 219 7.36 -8.39 -18.15
C LEU A 219 8.49 -9.40 -18.38
N GLY A 220 8.48 -10.52 -17.67
CA GLY A 220 9.40 -11.64 -17.87
C GLY A 220 9.29 -12.23 -19.28
N SER A 221 8.07 -12.42 -19.79
CA SER A 221 7.84 -12.86 -21.17
C SER A 221 8.45 -11.91 -22.19
N THR A 222 8.34 -10.60 -22.00
CA THR A 222 8.99 -9.61 -22.88
C THR A 222 10.51 -9.74 -22.87
N LEU A 223 11.12 -10.00 -21.72
CA LEU A 223 12.56 -10.27 -21.63
C LEU A 223 12.96 -11.54 -22.40
N ILE A 224 12.17 -12.61 -22.29
CA ILE A 224 12.39 -13.86 -23.02
C ILE A 224 12.26 -13.62 -24.53
N ILE A 225 11.20 -12.95 -24.97
CA ILE A 225 10.97 -12.60 -26.38
C ILE A 225 12.15 -11.81 -26.95
N LYS A 226 12.67 -10.82 -26.22
CA LYS A 226 13.85 -10.05 -26.63
C LYS A 226 15.09 -10.93 -26.85
N ILE A 227 15.26 -11.98 -26.05
CA ILE A 227 16.38 -12.93 -26.17
C ILE A 227 16.18 -13.86 -27.37
N VAL A 228 14.96 -14.32 -27.61
CA VAL A 228 14.61 -15.25 -28.70
C VAL A 228 14.60 -14.56 -30.06
N TYR A 229 14.04 -13.36 -30.14
CA TYR A 229 13.91 -12.56 -31.36
C TYR A 229 14.77 -11.30 -31.22
N PRO A 230 16.08 -11.39 -31.52
CA PRO A 230 16.94 -10.22 -31.45
C PRO A 230 16.43 -9.13 -32.41
N GLU A 231 16.54 -7.89 -31.94
CA GLU A 231 16.14 -6.71 -32.67
C GLU A 231 16.77 -6.73 -34.07
N LYS A 232 15.94 -6.69 -35.11
CA LYS A 232 16.46 -6.55 -36.46
C LYS A 232 16.81 -5.08 -36.66
N THR A 233 18.07 -4.75 -36.41
CA THR A 233 18.65 -3.43 -36.65
C THR A 233 18.53 -3.08 -38.14
N TYR A 234 17.41 -2.48 -38.55
CA TYR A 234 17.17 -2.12 -39.95
C TYR A 234 17.28 -0.61 -40.23
N LEU A 235 17.66 0.22 -39.26
CA LEU A 235 17.71 1.69 -39.43
C LEU A 235 18.89 2.36 -38.70
N THR A 236 20.10 1.84 -38.86
CA THR A 236 21.33 2.56 -38.50
C THR A 236 22.27 2.78 -39.68
N GLU A 237 21.69 2.91 -40.88
CA GLU A 237 22.38 3.44 -42.05
C GLU A 237 21.42 4.39 -42.76
N LYS A 238 21.34 5.64 -42.27
CA LYS A 238 20.88 6.81 -43.02
C LYS A 238 21.32 8.10 -42.34
#